data_AF-A0A1X6X3T3-F1
#
_entry.id   AF-A0A1X6X3T3-F1
#
_cell.length_a   1.000
_cell.length_b   1.000
_cell.length_c   1.000
_cell.angle_alpha   90.00
_cell.angle_beta   90.00
_cell.angle_gamma   90.00
#
_symmetry.space_group_name_H-M   'P 1'
#
loop_
_entity.id
_entity.type
_entity.pdbx_description
1 polymer ?
#
loop_
_entity_poly.entity_id
_entity_poly.type
_entity_poly.pdbx_seq_one_letter_code
_entity_poly.pdbx_strand_id
1 'polypeptide(L)'
;MLFRGMDVPAQRRRYAQPFPAHELVLSQLISDIDKRLGPGRSLGMLGLCHADEHHSADSGRRNLRRFKIEAVAGHTERPITHIGDTIYFGPSHASRLLQAVDIATFFLNRVRHTTETDPRARRSMAAIVGNIRSITVDEYVWTP
;
A
#
# COMPACT_ATOMS: atom_id res chain seq x y z
N MET A 1 6.26 2.89 8.17
CA MET A 1 5.62 2.14 7.08
C MET A 1 4.12 2.40 7.08
N LEU A 2 3.48 2.36 5.92
CA LEU A 2 2.03 2.50 5.77
C LEU A 2 1.50 1.21 5.18
N PHE A 3 0.45 0.65 5.76
CA PHE A 3 -0.20 -0.55 5.26
C PHE A 3 -1.66 -0.25 4.92
N ARG A 4 -2.07 -0.70 3.73
CA ARG A 4 -3.47 -0.66 3.28
C ARG A 4 -3.86 -2.06 2.83
N GLY A 5 -5.05 -2.47 3.19
CA GLY A 5 -5.62 -3.74 2.79
C GLY A 5 -7.11 -3.64 2.54
N MET A 6 -7.67 -4.67 1.91
CA MET A 6 -9.08 -4.75 1.59
C MET A 6 -9.56 -6.18 1.75
N ASP A 7 -10.64 -6.37 2.49
CA ASP A 7 -11.40 -7.62 2.46
C ASP A 7 -12.15 -7.73 1.12
N VAL A 8 -11.51 -8.38 0.15
CA VAL A 8 -12.05 -8.55 -1.21
C VAL A 8 -13.39 -9.32 -1.20
N PRO A 9 -13.54 -10.45 -0.47
CA PRO A 9 -14.85 -11.09 -0.32
C PRO A 9 -15.94 -10.15 0.19
N ALA A 10 -15.65 -9.35 1.22
CA ALA A 10 -16.63 -8.43 1.78
C ALA A 10 -16.97 -7.29 0.81
N GLN A 11 -16.00 -6.80 0.04
CA GLN A 11 -16.18 -5.75 -0.96
C GLN A 11 -17.18 -6.23 -2.03
N ARG A 12 -16.96 -7.44 -2.53
CA ARG A 12 -17.83 -8.07 -3.53
C ARG A 12 -19.24 -8.33 -3.02
N ARG A 13 -19.41 -8.61 -1.72
CA ARG A 13 -20.74 -8.73 -1.12
C ARG A 13 -21.46 -7.39 -0.96
N ARG A 14 -20.72 -6.33 -0.66
CA ARG A 14 -21.29 -5.00 -0.37
C ARG A 14 -21.66 -4.21 -1.64
N TYR A 15 -20.86 -4.30 -2.69
CA TYR A 15 -21.03 -3.49 -3.90
C TYR A 15 -21.41 -4.35 -5.11
N ALA A 16 -22.45 -3.95 -5.84
CA ALA A 16 -22.89 -4.66 -7.05
C ALA A 16 -21.85 -4.62 -8.18
N GLN A 17 -21.10 -3.51 -8.28
CA GLN A 17 -20.00 -3.33 -9.23
C GLN A 17 -18.78 -2.76 -8.49
N PRO A 18 -18.00 -3.60 -7.79
CA PRO A 18 -16.85 -3.14 -7.03
C PRO A 18 -15.72 -2.71 -7.98
N PHE A 19 -15.07 -1.59 -7.69
CA PHE A 19 -13.79 -1.26 -8.31
C PHE A 19 -12.74 -2.34 -7.99
N PRO A 20 -11.73 -2.55 -8.85
CA PRO A 20 -10.65 -3.48 -8.57
C PRO A 20 -9.95 -3.15 -7.24
N ALA A 21 -9.89 -4.11 -6.33
CA ALA A 21 -9.38 -3.90 -4.98
C ALA A 21 -7.93 -3.35 -4.97
N HIS A 22 -7.08 -3.84 -5.87
CA HIS A 22 -5.70 -3.39 -5.99
C HIS A 22 -5.59 -1.92 -6.43
N GLU A 23 -6.52 -1.42 -7.26
CA GLU A 23 -6.53 -0.02 -7.68
C GLU A 23 -6.97 0.90 -6.55
N LEU A 24 -7.99 0.50 -5.77
CA LEU A 24 -8.44 1.25 -4.60
C LEU A 24 -7.39 1.30 -3.49
N VAL A 25 -6.75 0.17 -3.19
CA VAL A 25 -5.69 0.10 -2.18
C VAL A 25 -4.50 0.95 -2.61
N LEU A 26 -4.13 0.92 -3.90
CA LEU A 26 -3.07 1.75 -4.44
C LEU A 26 -3.42 3.25 -4.33
N SER A 27 -4.64 3.66 -4.71
CA SER A 27 -5.05 5.07 -4.65
C SER A 27 -5.10 5.60 -3.21
N GLN A 28 -5.54 4.77 -2.26
CA GLN A 28 -5.50 5.08 -0.84
C GLN A 28 -4.05 5.27 -0.36
N LEU A 29 -3.15 4.32 -0.67
CA LEU A 29 -1.73 4.43 -0.33
C LEU A 29 -1.11 5.72 -0.90
N ILE A 30 -1.33 6.01 -2.18
CA ILE A 30 -0.80 7.21 -2.84
C ILE A 30 -1.33 8.47 -2.17
N SER A 31 -2.63 8.52 -1.83
CA SER A 31 -3.24 9.68 -1.16
C SER A 31 -2.64 9.90 0.23
N ASP A 32 -2.37 8.85 0.98
CA ASP A 32 -1.81 8.95 2.33
C ASP A 32 -0.33 9.28 2.33
N ILE A 33 0.42 8.77 1.35
CA ILE A 33 1.82 9.16 1.11
C ILE A 33 1.88 10.64 0.74
N ASP A 34 1.04 11.10 -0.19
CA ASP A 34 0.95 12.51 -0.58
C ASP A 34 0.65 13.41 0.63
N LYS A 35 -0.36 13.04 1.43
CA LYS A 35 -0.71 13.74 2.67
C LYS A 35 0.48 13.90 3.61
N ARG A 36 1.33 12.87 3.71
CA ARG A 36 2.49 12.85 4.61
C ARG A 36 3.72 13.57 4.04
N LEU A 37 3.84 13.62 2.71
CA LEU A 37 4.88 14.37 2.01
C LEU A 37 4.58 15.87 1.90
N GLY A 38 3.41 16.30 2.41
CA GLY A 38 2.89 17.65 2.31
C GLY A 38 3.85 18.80 2.66
N PRO A 39 3.40 20.05 2.43
CA PRO A 39 4.26 21.23 2.47
C PRO A 39 4.94 21.36 3.84
N GLY A 40 6.27 21.37 3.83
CA GLY A 40 7.11 21.45 5.04
C GLY A 40 7.87 20.17 5.40
N ARG A 41 7.59 19.03 4.74
CA ARG A 41 8.38 17.79 4.91
C ARG A 41 9.29 17.49 3.74
N SER A 42 8.84 17.82 2.55
CA SER A 42 9.62 17.79 1.33
C SER A 42 10.31 19.16 1.17
N LEU A 43 11.64 19.20 1.10
CA LEU A 43 12.44 20.41 0.84
C LEU A 43 12.23 20.91 -0.61
N GLY A 44 10.97 21.06 -1.04
CA GLY A 44 10.59 21.27 -2.44
C GLY A 44 10.73 20.03 -3.34
N MET A 45 11.13 18.87 -2.79
CA MET A 45 11.34 17.64 -3.56
C MET A 45 10.09 16.77 -3.62
N LEU A 46 9.81 16.19 -4.78
CA LEU A 46 8.73 15.21 -4.94
C LEU A 46 9.14 13.84 -4.40
N GLY A 47 8.17 13.13 -3.84
CA GLY A 47 8.31 11.72 -3.47
C GLY A 47 8.44 10.82 -4.69
N LEU A 48 9.37 9.87 -4.62
CA LEU A 48 9.55 8.84 -5.62
C LEU A 48 8.70 7.61 -5.27
N CYS A 49 7.86 7.16 -6.21
CA CYS A 49 7.14 5.90 -6.08
C CYS A 49 7.91 4.79 -6.79
N HIS A 50 8.41 3.83 -6.01
CA HIS A 50 9.01 2.60 -6.52
C HIS A 50 8.19 1.40 -6.07
N ALA A 51 7.86 0.52 -7.01
CA ALA A 51 6.98 -0.63 -6.79
C ALA A 51 7.58 -1.90 -7.42
N ASP A 52 7.19 -3.05 -6.90
CA ASP A 52 7.55 -4.34 -7.50
C ASP A 52 6.83 -4.53 -8.83
N GLU A 53 7.50 -5.21 -9.75
CA GLU A 53 6.98 -5.49 -11.08
C GLU A 53 5.65 -6.24 -11.00
N HIS A 54 4.63 -5.70 -11.66
CA HIS A 54 3.28 -6.23 -11.56
C HIS A 54 2.54 -6.07 -12.89
N HIS A 55 1.67 -7.02 -13.21
CA HIS A 55 0.92 -7.03 -14.47
C HIS A 55 0.02 -5.79 -14.65
N SER A 56 -0.35 -5.09 -13.57
CA SER A 56 -1.14 -3.84 -13.63
C SER A 56 -0.29 -2.57 -13.62
N ALA A 57 1.03 -2.66 -13.83
CA ALA A 57 1.96 -1.52 -13.81
C ALA A 57 1.50 -0.35 -14.70
N ASP A 58 1.04 -0.64 -15.91
CA ASP A 58 0.55 0.39 -16.82
C ASP A 58 -0.74 1.06 -16.35
N SER A 59 -1.64 0.31 -15.70
CA SER A 59 -2.84 0.89 -15.08
C SER A 59 -2.44 1.82 -13.93
N GLY A 60 -1.51 1.38 -13.07
CA GLY A 60 -0.99 2.20 -11.97
C GLY A 60 -0.39 3.53 -12.43
N ARG A 61 0.43 3.52 -13.49
CA ARG A 61 1.00 4.75 -14.07
C ARG A 61 -0.08 5.68 -14.62
N ARG A 62 -1.05 5.14 -15.36
CA ARG A 62 -2.16 5.95 -15.91
C ARG A 62 -3.02 6.56 -14.80
N ASN A 63 -3.33 5.77 -13.77
CA ASN A 63 -4.10 6.22 -12.62
C ASN A 63 -3.37 7.35 -11.87
N LEU A 64 -2.06 7.21 -11.61
CA LEU A 64 -1.28 8.28 -10.99
C LEU A 64 -1.34 9.57 -11.81
N ARG A 65 -1.13 9.50 -13.14
CA ARG A 65 -1.25 10.69 -14.01
C ARG A 65 -2.60 11.36 -13.90
N ARG A 66 -3.68 10.58 -13.85
CA ARG A 66 -5.03 11.12 -13.64
C ARG A 66 -5.16 11.78 -12.26
N PHE A 67 -4.67 11.13 -11.22
CA PHE A 67 -4.72 11.65 -9.85
C PHE A 67 -3.89 12.94 -9.67
N LYS A 68 -2.89 13.21 -10.51
CA LYS A 68 -2.17 14.50 -10.53
C LYS A 68 -3.03 15.67 -10.99
N ILE A 69 -4.02 15.42 -11.86
CA ILE A 69 -4.83 16.46 -12.51
C ILE A 69 -6.09 16.76 -11.69
N GLU A 70 -6.76 15.73 -11.18
CA GLU A 70 -8.05 15.86 -10.50
C GLU A 70 -8.19 14.92 -9.30
N ALA A 71 -9.13 15.27 -8.41
CA ALA A 71 -9.65 14.31 -7.44
C ALA A 71 -10.54 13.30 -8.18
N VAL A 72 -10.33 12.01 -7.96
CA VAL A 72 -11.10 10.95 -8.62
C VAL A 72 -12.00 10.29 -7.60
N ALA A 73 -13.31 10.41 -7.78
CA ALA A 73 -14.31 9.84 -6.88
C ALA A 73 -14.05 8.34 -6.62
N GLY A 74 -14.11 7.95 -5.35
CA GLY A 74 -13.80 6.59 -4.89
C GLY A 74 -12.31 6.26 -4.81
N HIS A 75 -11.41 7.10 -5.34
CA HIS A 75 -9.97 6.83 -5.39
C HIS A 75 -9.14 7.82 -4.57
N THR A 76 -9.32 9.12 -4.83
CA THR A 76 -8.57 10.20 -4.18
C THR A 76 -9.51 11.34 -3.78
N GLU A 77 -9.29 11.91 -2.58
CA GLU A 77 -10.09 13.05 -2.09
C GLU A 77 -9.66 14.40 -2.70
N ARG A 78 -8.44 14.46 -3.24
CA ARG A 78 -7.81 15.65 -3.81
C ARG A 78 -6.77 15.26 -4.86
N PRO A 79 -6.33 16.19 -5.72
CA PRO A 79 -5.20 15.96 -6.61
C PRO A 79 -3.91 15.65 -5.84
N ILE A 80 -3.09 14.76 -6.39
CA ILE A 80 -1.79 14.34 -5.85
C ILE A 80 -0.73 15.34 -6.29
N THR A 81 -0.10 16.04 -5.34
CA THR A 81 0.82 17.15 -5.66
C THR A 81 2.26 16.88 -5.23
N HIS A 82 2.49 15.99 -4.25
CA HIS A 82 3.79 15.77 -3.61
C HIS A 82 4.51 14.50 -4.05
N ILE A 83 3.94 13.76 -5.00
CA ILE A 83 4.54 12.57 -5.61
C ILE A 83 4.92 12.90 -7.06
N GLY A 84 6.00 12.28 -7.55
CA GLY A 84 6.41 12.31 -8.95
C GLY A 84 5.30 11.89 -9.91
N ASP A 85 5.51 12.10 -11.20
CA ASP A 85 4.52 11.86 -12.26
C ASP A 85 4.44 10.40 -12.73
N THR A 86 5.28 9.52 -12.16
CA THR A 86 5.37 8.12 -12.54
C THR A 86 5.67 7.20 -11.36
N ILE A 87 5.27 5.93 -11.51
CA ILE A 87 5.64 4.83 -10.63
C ILE A 87 6.71 4.00 -11.34
N TYR A 88 7.86 3.86 -10.69
CA TYR A 88 8.97 3.04 -11.16
C TYR A 88 8.74 1.61 -10.74
N PHE A 89 8.34 0.78 -11.69
CA PHE A 89 8.24 -0.67 -11.50
C PHE A 89 9.59 -1.29 -11.79
N GLY A 90 10.12 -2.05 -10.84
CA GLY A 90 11.39 -2.75 -10.99
C GLY A 90 11.35 -4.11 -10.30
N PRO A 91 12.30 -4.99 -10.61
CA PRO A 91 12.29 -6.34 -10.07
C PRO A 91 12.61 -6.33 -8.57
N SER A 92 11.77 -6.97 -7.75
CA SER A 92 11.96 -7.10 -6.30
C SER A 92 13.32 -7.65 -5.90
N HIS A 93 13.91 -8.59 -6.65
CA HIS A 93 15.24 -9.15 -6.32
C HIS A 93 16.38 -8.11 -6.37
N ALA A 94 16.18 -6.98 -7.08
CA ALA A 94 17.16 -5.91 -7.19
C ALA A 94 16.98 -4.80 -6.13
N SER A 95 15.90 -4.83 -5.33
CA SER A 95 15.58 -3.78 -4.36
C SER A 95 15.32 -4.33 -2.96
N ARG A 96 16.26 -4.08 -2.04
CA ARG A 96 16.12 -4.44 -0.62
C ARG A 96 14.91 -3.79 0.04
N LEU A 97 14.51 -2.60 -0.42
CA LEU A 97 13.34 -1.90 0.11
C LEU A 97 12.05 -2.59 -0.32
N LEU A 98 11.94 -3.02 -1.58
CA LEU A 98 10.79 -3.80 -2.05
C LEU A 98 10.69 -5.12 -1.29
N GLN A 99 11.81 -5.85 -1.15
CA GLN A 99 11.86 -7.08 -0.36
C GLN A 99 11.42 -6.87 1.10
N ALA A 100 11.85 -5.77 1.72
CA ALA A 100 11.45 -5.47 3.09
C ALA A 100 9.94 -5.22 3.22
N VAL A 101 9.32 -4.55 2.23
CA VAL A 101 7.87 -4.33 2.17
C VAL A 101 7.14 -5.66 1.94
N ASP A 102 7.65 -6.54 1.10
CA ASP A 102 7.05 -7.86 0.85
C ASP A 102 7.08 -8.73 2.10
N ILE A 103 8.22 -8.78 2.80
CA ILE A 103 8.36 -9.47 4.08
C ILE A 103 7.36 -8.93 5.09
N ALA A 104 7.28 -7.60 5.24
CA ALA A 104 6.37 -6.99 6.19
C ALA A 104 4.90 -7.30 5.88
N THR A 105 4.52 -7.17 4.61
CA THR A 105 3.16 -7.46 4.13
C THR A 105 2.81 -8.94 4.31
N PHE A 106 3.74 -9.86 4.00
CA PHE A 106 3.54 -11.29 4.20
C PHE A 106 3.25 -11.63 5.67
N PHE A 107 4.09 -11.15 6.59
CA PHE A 107 3.94 -11.48 8.01
C PHE A 107 2.68 -10.86 8.63
N LEU A 108 2.35 -9.61 8.28
CA LEU A 108 1.10 -8.97 8.71
C LEU A 108 -0.14 -9.66 8.16
N ASN A 109 -0.09 -10.15 6.91
CA ASN A 109 -1.20 -10.92 6.34
C ASN A 109 -1.30 -12.32 6.99
N ARG A 110 -0.17 -13.00 7.20
CA ARG A 110 -0.13 -14.34 7.78
C ARG A 110 -0.69 -14.36 9.21
N VAL A 111 -0.30 -13.40 10.06
CA VAL A 111 -0.81 -13.34 11.43
C VAL A 111 -2.32 -13.08 11.51
N ARG A 112 -2.92 -12.48 10.46
CA ARG A 112 -4.36 -12.23 10.38
C ARG A 112 -5.16 -13.46 9.95
N HIS A 113 -4.58 -14.34 9.12
CA HIS A 113 -5.31 -15.44 8.49
C HIS A 113 -4.85 -16.84 8.90
N THR A 114 -3.72 -16.97 9.59
CA THR A 114 -3.14 -18.27 9.97
C THR A 114 -3.02 -18.36 11.49
N THR A 115 -3.66 -19.38 12.07
CA THR A 115 -3.45 -19.76 13.46
C THR A 115 -2.24 -20.67 13.56
N GLU A 116 -1.16 -20.19 14.17
CA GLU A 116 0.08 -20.95 14.30
C GLU A 116 0.00 -21.95 15.46
N THR A 117 0.17 -23.24 15.15
CA THR A 117 0.01 -24.34 16.12
C THR A 117 1.31 -24.60 16.89
N ASP A 118 2.47 -24.43 16.26
CA ASP A 118 3.77 -24.57 16.93
C ASP A 118 4.08 -23.35 17.83
N PRO A 119 4.28 -23.54 19.14
CA PRO A 119 4.67 -22.46 20.05
C PRO A 119 5.96 -21.73 19.70
N ARG A 120 6.94 -22.41 19.10
CA ARG A 120 8.21 -21.78 18.66
C ARG A 120 7.96 -20.84 17.49
N ALA A 121 7.28 -21.33 16.45
CA ALA A 121 6.90 -20.54 15.28
C ALA A 121 6.05 -19.32 15.68
N ARG A 122 5.10 -19.50 16.60
CA ARG A 122 4.27 -18.40 17.11
C ARG A 122 5.07 -17.30 17.81
N ARG A 123 6.06 -17.67 18.63
CA ARG A 123 6.95 -16.69 19.28
C ARG A 123 7.78 -15.92 18.27
N SER A 124 8.37 -16.60 17.30
CA SER A 124 9.15 -15.95 16.22
C SER A 124 8.27 -15.02 15.39
N MET A 125 7.07 -15.47 15.02
CA MET A 125 6.06 -14.67 14.32
C MET A 125 5.72 -13.40 15.09
N ALA A 126 5.43 -13.52 16.39
CA ALA A 126 5.11 -12.38 17.24
C ALA A 126 6.26 -11.37 17.34
N ALA A 127 7.51 -11.84 17.44
CA ALA A 127 8.69 -10.98 17.46
C ALA A 127 8.85 -10.20 16.14
N ILE A 128 8.72 -10.87 15.00
CA ILE A 128 8.81 -10.24 13.67
C ILE A 128 7.70 -9.20 13.48
N VAL A 129 6.45 -9.57 13.78
CA VAL A 129 5.30 -8.65 13.69
C VAL A 129 5.45 -7.47 14.64
N GLY A 130 5.99 -7.70 15.85
CA GLY A 130 6.30 -6.64 16.81
C GLY A 130 7.26 -5.59 16.23
N ASN A 131 8.35 -6.05 15.60
CA ASN A 131 9.32 -5.17 14.94
C ASN A 131 8.75 -4.43 13.73
N ILE A 132 7.87 -5.07 12.94
CA ILE A 132 7.19 -4.41 11.83
C ILE A 132 6.26 -3.31 12.37
N ARG A 133 5.45 -3.63 13.38
CA ARG A 133 4.49 -2.70 13.97
C ARG A 133 5.16 -1.52 14.67
N SER A 134 6.35 -1.70 15.26
CA SER A 134 7.07 -0.59 15.89
C SER A 134 7.54 0.48 14.91
N ILE A 135 7.64 0.15 13.61
CA ILE A 135 7.95 1.11 12.54
C ILE A 135 6.72 1.43 11.66
N THR A 136 5.56 0.85 11.97
CA THR A 136 4.29 1.15 11.29
C THR A 136 3.78 2.49 11.77
N VAL A 137 3.56 3.40 10.82
CA VAL A 137 2.98 4.72 11.06
C VAL A 137 1.46 4.63 10.99
N ASP A 138 0.94 3.79 10.09
CA ASP A 138 -0.49 3.59 9.94
C ASP A 138 -0.78 2.25 9.25
N GLU A 139 -1.85 1.59 9.67
CA GLU A 139 -2.32 0.30 9.14
C GLU A 139 -3.85 0.34 9.08
N TYR A 140 -4.39 0.18 7.87
CA TYR A 140 -5.83 0.18 7.65
C TYR A 140 -6.21 -0.97 6.72
N VAL A 141 -7.22 -1.74 7.12
CA VAL A 141 -7.83 -2.76 6.28
C VAL A 141 -9.31 -2.42 6.18
N TRP A 142 -9.78 -2.20 4.96
CA TRP A 142 -11.20 -1.98 4.74
C TRP A 142 -11.98 -3.28 5.01
N THR A 143 -12.95 -3.18 5.92
CA THR A 143 -13.95 -4.20 6.25
C THR A 143 -15.30 -3.48 6.42
N PRO A 144 -16.44 -4.07 6.01
CA PRO A 144 -17.76 -3.44 6.04
C PRO A 144 -18.32 -3.24 7.45
#